data_AF-A0A842YIM4-F1
#
_entry.id   AF-A0A842YIM4-F1
#
_cell.length_a   1.000
_cell.length_b   1.000
_cell.length_c   1.000
_cell.angle_alpha   90.00
_cell.angle_beta   90.00
_cell.angle_gamma   90.00
#
_symmetry.space_group_name_H-M   'P 1'
#
loop_
_entity.id
_entity.type
_entity.pdbx_description
1 polymer ?
#
loop_
_entity_poly.entity_id
_entity_poly.type
_entity_poly.pdbx_seq_one_letter_code
_entity_poly.pdbx_strand_id
1 'polypeptide(L)'
;MNVFDGKRIYFGACGMGLGHVSRSVPIAQEVIMRKGEVLFSTYLEGVHYVNNYGLPVVAAPDLSMEVDVTGSIDIKATTLLSGIGSLTTFLDQVRFEIQTMQTFEPDLVFSDTRLSSIYAARLLKIPIVLLLNQFMPRLPRDKDTI
;
A
#
# COMPACT_ATOMS: atom_id res chain seq x y z
N MET A 1 24.10 -15.49 -9.88
CA MET A 1 22.73 -16.02 -9.69
C MET A 1 21.80 -14.84 -9.50
N ASN A 2 20.72 -14.77 -10.26
CA ASN A 2 19.72 -13.72 -10.09
C ASN A 2 18.79 -14.12 -8.93
N VAL A 3 18.80 -13.37 -7.84
CA VAL A 3 18.08 -13.68 -6.59
C VAL A 3 16.55 -13.65 -6.77
N PHE A 4 16.06 -12.96 -7.81
CA PHE A 4 14.63 -12.78 -8.06
C PHE A 4 14.03 -13.77 -9.06
N ASP A 5 14.86 -14.61 -9.71
CA ASP A 5 14.39 -15.53 -10.73
C ASP A 5 13.36 -16.50 -10.14
N GLY A 6 12.12 -16.46 -10.65
CA GLY A 6 10.98 -17.25 -10.16
C GLY A 6 10.44 -16.85 -8.79
N LYS A 7 10.85 -15.69 -8.24
CA LYS A 7 10.32 -15.17 -6.97
C LYS A 7 9.06 -14.36 -7.16
N ARG A 8 8.03 -14.66 -6.35
CA ARG A 8 6.74 -13.95 -6.36
C ARG A 8 6.72 -12.89 -5.27
N ILE A 9 6.59 -11.62 -5.65
CA ILE A 9 6.59 -10.48 -4.71
C ILE A 9 5.26 -9.76 -4.77
N TYR A 10 4.59 -9.68 -3.62
CA TYR A 10 3.32 -8.99 -3.48
C TYR A 10 3.54 -7.55 -3.03
N PHE A 11 3.02 -6.59 -3.78
CA PHE A 11 3.17 -5.15 -3.53
C PHE A 11 1.88 -4.57 -2.95
N GLY A 12 1.87 -4.27 -1.65
CA GLY A 12 0.81 -3.54 -0.99
C GLY A 12 1.12 -2.04 -0.95
N ALA A 13 0.50 -1.24 -1.82
CA ALA A 13 0.71 0.21 -1.87
C ALA A 13 -0.59 0.98 -1.60
N CYS A 14 -0.50 2.03 -0.78
CA CYS A 14 -1.61 2.95 -0.54
C CYS A 14 -2.01 3.64 -1.86
N GLY A 15 -3.30 3.58 -2.22
CA GLY A 15 -3.81 4.18 -3.44
C GLY A 15 -4.07 5.69 -3.36
N MET A 16 -4.15 6.23 -2.14
CA MET A 16 -4.50 7.64 -1.90
C MET A 16 -3.33 8.55 -2.20
N GLY A 17 -3.50 9.38 -3.23
CA GLY A 17 -2.40 10.17 -3.77
C GLY A 17 -1.35 9.25 -4.41
N LEU A 18 -0.97 9.55 -5.65
CA LEU A 18 -0.09 8.67 -6.43
C LEU A 18 1.33 8.51 -5.84
N GLY A 19 1.65 9.14 -4.70
CA GLY A 19 2.98 9.12 -4.08
C GLY A 19 3.48 7.73 -3.70
N HIS A 20 2.64 6.89 -3.08
CA HIS A 20 3.05 5.54 -2.65
C HIS A 20 3.18 4.56 -3.84
N VAL A 21 2.21 4.60 -4.74
CA VAL A 21 2.23 3.72 -5.93
C VAL A 21 3.37 4.11 -6.87
N SER A 22 3.58 5.41 -7.14
CA SER A 22 4.60 5.88 -8.08
C SER A 22 6.02 5.49 -7.69
N ARG A 23 6.35 5.47 -6.39
CA ARG A 23 7.68 5.02 -5.91
C ARG A 23 7.82 3.49 -5.83
N SER A 24 6.71 2.77 -5.76
CA SER A 24 6.70 1.30 -5.72
C SER A 24 6.84 0.69 -7.12
N VAL A 25 6.32 1.34 -8.16
CA VAL A 25 6.34 0.85 -9.55
C VAL A 25 7.76 0.57 -10.08
N PRO A 26 8.75 1.48 -9.96
CA PRO A 26 10.11 1.22 -10.44
C PRO A 26 10.77 0.01 -9.76
N ILE A 27 10.46 -0.22 -8.48
CA ILE A 27 10.96 -1.38 -7.72
C ILE A 27 10.38 -2.67 -8.31
N ALA A 28 9.06 -2.70 -8.57
CA ALA A 28 8.41 -3.85 -9.17
C ALA A 28 8.87 -4.14 -10.61
N GLN A 29 9.09 -3.09 -11.42
CA GLN A 29 9.67 -3.25 -12.76
C GLN A 29 11.05 -3.91 -12.70
N GLU A 30 11.86 -3.56 -11.71
CA GLU A 30 13.17 -4.16 -11.55
C GLU A 30 13.12 -5.61 -11.06
N VAL A 31 12.10 -5.99 -10.29
CA VAL A 31 11.82 -7.40 -9.98
C VAL A 31 11.49 -8.18 -11.26
N ILE A 32 10.63 -7.64 -12.13
CA ILE A 32 10.27 -8.28 -13.41
C ILE A 32 11.49 -8.38 -14.34
N MET A 33 12.28 -7.32 -14.49
CA MET A 33 13.51 -7.36 -15.29
C MET A 33 14.48 -8.45 -14.81
N ARG A 34 14.43 -8.74 -13.51
CA ARG A 34 15.17 -9.82 -12.87
C ARG A 34 14.39 -11.15 -12.82
N LYS A 35 13.42 -11.36 -13.72
CA LYS A 35 12.64 -12.59 -13.87
C LYS A 35 11.83 -13.01 -12.63
N GLY A 36 11.53 -12.05 -11.75
CA GLY A 36 10.54 -12.23 -10.70
C GLY A 36 9.13 -11.95 -11.21
N GLU A 37 8.16 -12.38 -10.42
CA GLU A 37 6.74 -12.15 -10.64
C GLU A 37 6.23 -11.15 -9.60
N VAL A 38 5.33 -10.26 -10.01
CA VAL A 38 4.78 -9.24 -9.13
C VAL A 38 3.27 -9.19 -9.21
N LEU A 39 2.63 -8.87 -8.09
CA LEU A 39 1.21 -8.54 -8.03
C LEU A 39 1.03 -7.33 -7.13
N PHE A 40 0.43 -6.27 -7.65
CA PHE A 40 0.02 -5.13 -6.85
C PHE A 40 -1.35 -5.34 -6.22
N SER A 41 -1.48 -4.87 -4.98
CA SER A 41 -2.75 -4.58 -4.35
C SER A 41 -2.77 -3.11 -3.98
N THR A 42 -3.76 -2.40 -4.50
CA THR A 42 -3.99 -0.98 -4.24
C THR A 42 -5.47 -0.64 -4.50
N TYR A 43 -5.85 0.62 -4.33
CA TYR A 43 -7.24 1.08 -4.45
C TYR A 43 -7.29 2.47 -5.12
N LEU A 44 -8.47 2.95 -5.48
CA LEU A 44 -8.69 4.26 -6.12
C LEU A 44 -7.77 4.51 -7.33
N GLU A 45 -7.16 5.70 -7.44
CA GLU A 45 -6.33 6.11 -8.57
C GLU A 45 -5.09 5.24 -8.75
N GLY A 46 -4.63 4.61 -7.66
CA GLY A 46 -3.51 3.67 -7.67
C GLY A 46 -3.71 2.50 -8.64
N VAL A 47 -4.95 1.99 -8.78
CA VAL A 47 -5.25 0.86 -9.65
C VAL A 47 -5.03 1.24 -11.12
N HIS A 48 -5.53 2.41 -11.52
CA HIS A 48 -5.34 2.93 -12.87
C HIS A 48 -3.87 3.25 -13.14
N TYR A 49 -3.17 3.82 -12.17
CA TYR A 49 -1.75 4.13 -12.30
C TYR A 49 -0.93 2.86 -12.58
N VAL A 50 -1.09 1.79 -11.78
CA VAL A 50 -0.35 0.54 -11.99
C VAL A 50 -0.71 -0.11 -13.33
N ASN A 51 -2.01 -0.14 -13.69
CA ASN A 51 -2.46 -0.68 -14.97
C ASN A 51 -1.85 0.05 -16.17
N ASN A 52 -1.69 1.37 -16.10
CA ASN A 52 -1.07 2.15 -17.18
C ASN A 52 0.41 1.79 -17.42
N TYR A 53 1.09 1.20 -16.43
CA TYR A 53 2.44 0.66 -16.58
C TYR A 53 2.45 -0.81 -17.05
N GLY A 54 1.28 -1.41 -17.31
CA GLY A 54 1.16 -2.81 -17.75
C GLY A 54 1.48 -3.83 -16.64
N LEU A 55 1.43 -3.42 -15.37
CA LEU A 55 1.76 -4.27 -14.23
C LEU A 55 0.50 -4.96 -13.68
N PRO A 56 0.59 -6.23 -13.24
CA PRO A 56 -0.54 -6.93 -12.62
C PRO A 56 -1.01 -6.24 -11.34
N VAL A 57 -2.31 -5.98 -11.23
CA VAL A 57 -2.91 -5.31 -10.06
C VAL A 57 -4.30 -5.86 -9.73
N VAL A 58 -4.60 -5.99 -8.44
CA VAL A 58 -5.94 -6.20 -7.92
C VAL A 58 -6.45 -4.95 -7.20
N ALA A 59 -7.73 -4.65 -7.41
CA ALA A 59 -8.42 -3.57 -6.72
C ALA A 59 -8.86 -4.04 -5.34
N ALA A 60 -8.21 -3.52 -4.30
CA ALA A 60 -8.59 -3.76 -2.93
C ALA A 60 -9.74 -2.83 -2.49
N PRO A 61 -10.48 -3.20 -1.43
CA PRO A 61 -11.45 -2.29 -0.80
C PRO A 61 -10.77 -0.98 -0.40
N ASP A 62 -11.39 0.16 -0.70
CA ASP A 62 -10.92 1.47 -0.32
C ASP A 62 -11.25 1.80 1.13
N LEU A 63 -10.38 2.57 1.80
CA LEU A 63 -10.74 3.18 3.07
C LEU A 63 -11.51 4.45 2.73
N SER A 64 -12.83 4.43 2.89
CA SER A 64 -13.64 5.64 2.79
C SER A 64 -13.27 6.57 3.95
N MET A 65 -12.35 7.51 3.71
CA MET A 65 -12.25 8.68 4.57
C MET A 65 -13.46 9.55 4.22
N GLU A 66 -14.50 9.53 5.06
CA GLU A 66 -15.54 10.55 4.96
C GLU A 66 -14.87 11.91 5.17
N VAL A 67 -14.83 12.70 4.10
CA VAL A 67 -14.33 14.07 4.13
C VAL A 67 -15.55 14.95 4.37
N ASP A 68 -15.52 15.77 5.42
CA ASP A 68 -16.57 16.76 5.64
C ASP A 68 -16.67 17.71 4.44
N VAL A 69 -17.84 18.33 4.25
CA VAL A 69 -18.16 19.29 3.17
C VAL A 69 -17.18 20.48 3.04
N THR A 70 -16.28 20.66 3.99
CA THR A 70 -15.25 21.71 4.02
C THR A 70 -13.84 21.23 3.67
N GLY A 71 -13.64 19.94 3.34
CA GLY A 71 -12.32 19.39 2.99
C GLY A 71 -11.37 19.22 4.18
N SER A 72 -11.84 19.49 5.41
CA SER A 72 -11.11 19.20 6.64
C SER A 72 -11.36 17.77 7.05
N ILE A 73 -10.31 17.01 7.33
CA ILE A 73 -10.42 15.71 7.99
C ILE A 73 -10.98 16.01 9.38
N ASP A 74 -12.25 15.68 9.64
CA ASP A 74 -12.81 15.84 10.98
C ASP A 74 -12.26 14.73 11.88
N ILE A 75 -11.07 15.00 12.43
CA ILE A 75 -10.37 14.11 13.36
C ILE A 75 -11.24 13.84 14.60
N LYS A 76 -12.17 14.75 14.96
CA LYS A 76 -13.00 14.62 16.17
C LYS A 76 -14.24 13.74 15.93
N ALA A 77 -14.90 13.83 14.78
CA ALA A 77 -15.97 12.89 14.40
C ALA A 77 -15.41 11.49 14.04
N THR A 78 -14.23 11.45 13.43
CA THR A 78 -13.53 10.19 13.04
C THR A 78 -13.21 9.30 14.23
N THR A 79 -12.95 9.88 15.40
CA THR A 79 -12.46 9.13 16.58
C THR A 79 -13.58 8.39 17.34
N LEU A 80 -14.85 8.79 17.20
CA LEU A 80 -15.97 8.23 17.99
C LEU A 80 -17.01 7.45 17.17
N LEU A 81 -17.25 7.80 15.91
CA LEU A 81 -18.21 7.12 15.02
C LEU A 81 -17.52 6.35 13.88
N SER A 82 -16.44 6.91 13.31
CA SER A 82 -15.68 6.25 12.24
C SER A 82 -14.66 5.22 12.74
N GLY A 83 -14.43 5.11 14.04
CA GLY A 83 -13.53 4.09 14.61
C GLY A 83 -14.01 2.64 14.38
N ILE A 84 -15.33 2.42 14.33
CA ILE A 84 -15.90 1.08 14.05
C ILE A 84 -15.97 0.84 12.54
N GLY A 85 -16.42 1.84 11.75
CA GLY A 85 -16.52 1.73 10.29
C GLY A 85 -15.15 1.59 9.60
N SER A 86 -14.17 2.38 10.03
CA SER A 86 -12.77 2.25 9.54
C SER A 86 -12.15 0.92 9.96
N LEU A 87 -12.52 0.38 11.13
CA LEU A 87 -12.07 -0.94 11.57
C LEU A 87 -12.72 -2.07 10.75
N THR A 88 -14.01 -2.01 10.45
CA THR A 88 -14.67 -3.02 9.59
C THR A 88 -14.07 -3.01 8.19
N THR A 89 -13.88 -1.83 7.59
CA THR A 89 -13.24 -1.70 6.28
C THR A 89 -11.79 -2.17 6.32
N PHE A 90 -11.06 -1.89 7.39
CA PHE A 90 -9.71 -2.43 7.58
C PHE A 90 -9.69 -3.96 7.69
N LEU A 91 -10.65 -4.56 8.41
CA LEU A 91 -10.78 -6.01 8.49
C LEU A 91 -11.13 -6.62 7.13
N ASP A 92 -11.97 -5.98 6.35
CA ASP A 92 -12.28 -6.38 4.97
C ASP A 92 -11.06 -6.27 4.06
N GLN A 93 -10.26 -5.21 4.20
CA GLN A 93 -8.96 -5.11 3.53
C GLN A 93 -8.03 -6.24 3.94
N VAL A 94 -7.88 -6.54 5.23
CA VAL A 94 -7.03 -7.64 5.70
C VAL A 94 -7.51 -8.98 5.15
N ARG A 95 -8.84 -9.21 5.13
CA ARG A 95 -9.42 -10.44 4.57
C ARG A 95 -9.14 -10.57 3.08
N PHE A 96 -9.33 -9.49 2.32
CA PHE A 96 -9.01 -9.42 0.90
C PHE A 96 -7.53 -9.70 0.64
N GLU A 97 -6.64 -9.09 1.42
CA GLU A 97 -5.19 -9.29 1.32
C GLU A 97 -4.81 -10.74 1.61
N ILE A 98 -5.39 -11.37 2.64
CA ILE A 98 -5.17 -12.79 2.95
C ILE A 98 -5.59 -13.67 1.76
N GLN A 99 -6.79 -13.47 1.22
CA GLN A 99 -7.30 -14.27 0.10
C GLN A 99 -6.43 -14.10 -1.16
N THR A 100 -6.01 -12.88 -1.44
CA THR A 100 -5.15 -12.58 -2.58
C THR A 100 -3.76 -13.19 -2.40
N MET A 101 -3.15 -13.03 -1.23
CA MET A 101 -1.84 -13.62 -0.91
C MET A 101 -1.88 -15.15 -0.91
N GLN A 102 -2.98 -15.78 -0.48
CA GLN A 102 -3.15 -17.23 -0.57
C GLN A 102 -3.26 -17.72 -2.01
N THR A 103 -3.85 -16.93 -2.90
CA THR A 103 -3.99 -17.27 -4.32
C THR A 103 -2.69 -17.03 -5.09
N PHE A 104 -2.00 -15.92 -4.79
CA PHE A 104 -0.76 -15.53 -5.45
C PHE A 104 0.47 -16.26 -4.87
N GLU A 105 0.39 -16.70 -3.61
CA GLU A 105 1.44 -17.41 -2.87
C GLU A 105 2.83 -16.69 -2.90
N PRO A 106 2.92 -15.44 -2.45
CA PRO A 106 4.18 -14.68 -2.54
C PRO A 106 5.27 -15.25 -1.62
N ASP A 107 6.52 -15.20 -2.09
CA ASP A 107 7.72 -15.42 -1.28
C ASP A 107 8.01 -14.24 -0.35
N LEU A 108 7.57 -13.04 -0.73
CA LEU A 108 7.84 -11.78 -0.05
C LEU A 108 6.68 -10.80 -0.22
N VAL A 109 6.33 -10.08 0.86
CA VAL A 109 5.40 -8.95 0.81
C VAL A 109 6.18 -7.65 0.94
N PHE A 110 6.08 -6.79 -0.07
CA PHE A 110 6.54 -5.41 -0.04
C PHE A 110 5.37 -4.51 0.32
N SER A 111 5.40 -3.87 1.49
CA SER A 111 4.38 -2.91 1.90
C SER A 111 4.92 -1.49 1.85
N ASP A 112 4.20 -0.59 1.17
CA ASP A 112 4.43 0.84 1.24
C ASP A 112 3.34 1.49 2.10
N THR A 113 3.66 1.69 3.37
CA THR A 113 2.81 2.36 4.37
C THR A 113 1.40 1.74 4.47
N ARG A 114 1.22 0.49 4.02
CA ARG A 114 -0.08 -0.19 3.98
C ARG A 114 -0.19 -1.23 5.08
N LEU A 115 -0.96 -0.87 6.11
CA LEU A 115 -1.09 -1.68 7.32
C LEU A 115 -1.79 -3.03 7.07
N SER A 116 -2.80 -3.06 6.19
CA SER A 116 -3.57 -4.29 5.88
C SER A 116 -2.66 -5.39 5.33
N SER A 117 -1.77 -5.05 4.40
CA SER A 117 -0.80 -5.97 3.79
C SER A 117 0.21 -6.49 4.82
N ILE A 118 0.66 -5.64 5.76
CA ILE A 118 1.57 -6.06 6.84
C ILE A 118 0.88 -7.08 7.75
N TYR A 119 -0.35 -6.80 8.17
CA TYR A 119 -1.11 -7.71 9.03
C TYR A 119 -1.41 -9.04 8.36
N ALA A 120 -1.90 -9.01 7.11
CA ALA A 120 -2.16 -10.22 6.34
C ALA A 120 -0.90 -11.09 6.19
N ALA A 121 0.22 -10.48 5.80
CA ALA A 121 1.50 -11.18 5.65
C ALA A 121 1.99 -11.79 6.97
N ARG A 122 1.84 -11.08 8.09
CA ARG A 122 2.20 -11.62 9.42
C ARG A 122 1.33 -12.82 9.82
N LEU A 123 0.03 -12.76 9.57
CA LEU A 123 -0.88 -13.88 9.84
C LEU A 123 -0.52 -15.11 8.99
N LEU A 124 -0.10 -14.88 7.74
CA LEU A 124 0.34 -15.93 6.82
C LEU A 124 1.82 -16.34 6.99
N LYS A 125 2.56 -15.70 7.91
CA LYS A 125 4.00 -15.94 8.15
C LYS A 125 4.89 -15.73 6.92
N ILE A 126 4.51 -14.78 6.06
CA ILE A 126 5.28 -14.41 4.86
C ILE A 126 6.27 -13.30 5.25
N PRO A 127 7.54 -13.34 4.79
CA PRO A 127 8.51 -12.27 5.00
C PRO A 127 7.99 -10.90 4.49
N ILE A 128 8.33 -9.82 5.20
CA ILE A 128 7.81 -8.47 4.92
C ILE A 128 8.96 -7.48 4.79
N VAL A 129 8.94 -6.68 3.72
CA VAL A 129 9.74 -5.46 3.57
C VAL A 129 8.80 -4.26 3.65
N LEU A 130 9.12 -3.32 4.53
CA LEU A 130 8.33 -2.11 4.73
C LEU A 130 9.08 -0.89 4.19
N LEU A 131 8.49 -0.24 3.20
CA LEU A 131 8.92 1.09 2.75
C LEU A 131 8.14 2.14 3.54
N LEU A 132 8.83 2.83 4.44
CA LEU A 132 8.27 3.98 5.15
C LEU A 132 8.43 5.24 4.30
N ASN A 133 7.44 6.14 4.38
CA ASN A 133 7.65 7.50 3.93
C ASN A 133 8.51 8.22 4.99
N GLN A 134 9.65 8.79 4.60
CA GLN A 134 10.36 9.70 5.50
C GLN A 134 9.52 10.97 5.60
N PHE A 135 8.67 11.04 6.62
CA PHE A 135 8.07 12.29 7.04
C PHE A 135 9.23 13.17 7.52
N MET A 136 9.66 14.10 6.68
CA MET A 136 10.64 15.11 7.02
C MET A 136 9.88 16.41 7.27
N PRO A 137 9.29 16.59 8.46
CA PRO A 137 8.63 17.83 8.79
C PRO A 137 9.70 18.92 8.75
N ARG A 138 9.58 19.84 7.79
CA ARG A 138 10.32 21.09 7.84
C ARG A 138 9.76 21.87 9.03
N LEU A 139 10.40 21.74 10.18
CA LEU A 139 10.16 22.64 11.30
C LEU A 139 10.48 24.05 10.80
N PRO A 140 9.55 25.02 10.95
CA PRO A 140 9.86 26.42 10.69
C PRO A 140 11.10 26.78 11.52
N ARG A 141 12.20 27.11 10.84
CA ARG A 141 13.37 27.70 11.49
C ARG A 141 13.23 29.20 11.33
N ASP A 142 13.46 29.93 12.42
CA ASP A 142 13.26 31.38 12.54
C ASP A 142 14.10 32.21 11.54
N LYS A 143 15.09 31.59 10.86
CA LYS A 143 15.91 32.25 9.84
C LYS A 143 16.27 31.28 8.71
N ASP A 144 15.74 31.55 7.52
CA ASP A 144 16.28 31.03 6.28
C ASP A 144 17.64 31.70 6.06
N THR A 145 18.72 30.96 6.32
CA THR A 145 20.06 31.42 5.94
C THR A 145 20.24 31.00 4.49
N ILE A 146 20.17 32.00 3.60
CA ILE A 146 20.45 31.92 2.16
C ILE A 146 21.92 31.58 1.96
#